data_AF-L9YIC6-F1
#
_entry.id   AF-L9YIC6-F1
#
_cell.length_a   1.000
_cell.length_b   1.000
_cell.length_c   1.000
_cell.angle_alpha   90.00
_cell.angle_beta   90.00
_cell.angle_gamma   90.00
#
_symmetry.space_group_name_H-M   'P 1'
#
loop_
_entity.id
_entity.type
_entity.pdbx_description
1 polymer ?
#
loop_
_entity_poly.entity_id
_entity_poly.type
_entity_poly.pdbx_seq_one_letter_code
_entity_poly.pdbx_strand_id
1 'polypeptide(L)'
;MSSQESVTSSITVAAENIGGIDSTEVTLAPGVNVLTGRNATNRTSFLQTIMAALGSRRSSLKGDADDGRVELTFDDERYMRSLTRRNGEVVFDGDPYLDEPELADLFAFLLESNEARRAVRSGDDLREIIMRPIDTDEIEAEIDRLEAEKRDLDGRLEELAQLDNEL
;
A
#
# COMPACT_ATOMS: atom_id res chain seq x y z
N MET A 1 -20.72 -10.18 -1.53
CA MET A 1 -19.70 -10.53 -2.54
C MET A 1 -19.90 -9.59 -3.72
N SER A 2 -19.28 -8.41 -3.66
CA SER A 2 -19.31 -7.48 -4.79
C SER A 2 -18.53 -8.12 -5.93
N SER A 3 -19.13 -8.18 -7.12
CA SER A 3 -18.46 -8.72 -8.30
C SER A 3 -17.21 -7.89 -8.53
N GLN A 4 -16.05 -8.52 -8.63
CA GLN A 4 -14.83 -7.84 -9.08
C GLN A 4 -15.10 -7.31 -10.49
N GLU A 5 -15.33 -6.00 -10.62
CA GLU A 5 -15.27 -5.35 -11.92
C GLU A 5 -13.85 -5.56 -12.44
N SER A 6 -13.75 -6.49 -13.38
CA SER A 6 -12.50 -6.73 -14.09
C SER A 6 -12.25 -5.50 -14.95
N VAL A 7 -11.04 -4.94 -14.89
CA VAL A 7 -10.64 -3.88 -15.83
C VAL A 7 -10.86 -4.42 -17.24
N THR A 8 -11.84 -3.87 -17.94
CA THR A 8 -12.22 -4.31 -19.30
C THR A 8 -11.45 -3.54 -20.38
N SER A 9 -10.84 -2.43 -20.00
CA SER A 9 -9.99 -1.60 -20.85
C SER A 9 -8.50 -1.96 -20.72
N SER A 10 -7.74 -1.57 -21.72
CA SER A 10 -6.28 -1.65 -21.65
C SER A 10 -5.72 -0.57 -20.73
N ILE A 11 -4.66 -0.91 -20.02
CA ILE A 11 -3.94 0.01 -19.13
C ILE A 11 -2.62 0.38 -19.79
N THR A 12 -2.35 1.66 -19.97
CA THR A 12 -1.06 2.16 -20.44
C THR A 12 -0.23 2.66 -19.25
N VAL A 13 1.00 2.17 -19.16
CA VAL A 13 1.98 2.54 -18.15
C VAL A 13 3.17 3.19 -18.85
N ALA A 14 3.44 4.45 -18.57
CA ALA A 14 4.61 5.18 -19.04
C ALA A 14 5.52 5.53 -17.87
N ALA A 15 6.83 5.45 -18.07
CA ALA A 15 7.82 5.75 -17.03
C ALA A 15 9.06 6.39 -17.60
N GLU A 16 9.68 7.25 -16.79
CA GLU A 16 10.99 7.84 -17.04
C GLU A 16 11.84 7.75 -15.76
N ASN A 17 13.09 7.31 -15.91
CA ASN A 17 14.08 7.23 -14.83
C ASN A 17 13.65 6.40 -13.60
N ILE A 18 12.90 5.32 -13.80
CA ILE A 18 12.47 4.43 -12.70
C ILE A 18 13.30 3.13 -12.69
N GLY A 19 13.95 2.83 -11.56
CA GLY A 19 14.80 1.64 -11.42
C GLY A 19 15.93 1.63 -12.44
N GLY A 20 15.98 0.61 -13.31
CA GLY A 20 16.93 0.53 -14.43
C GLY A 20 16.42 1.11 -15.76
N ILE A 21 15.25 1.76 -15.77
CA ILE A 21 14.58 2.24 -16.99
C ILE A 21 14.94 3.71 -17.25
N ASP A 22 15.38 4.01 -18.47
CA ASP A 22 15.47 5.39 -18.99
C ASP A 22 14.08 5.92 -19.34
N SER A 23 13.41 5.23 -20.27
CA SER A 23 12.04 5.50 -20.65
C SER A 23 11.38 4.19 -21.09
N THR A 24 10.10 4.03 -20.76
CA THR A 24 9.28 2.93 -21.26
C THR A 24 7.83 3.35 -21.38
N GLU A 25 7.13 2.76 -22.35
CA GLU A 25 5.68 2.79 -22.44
C GLU A 25 5.20 1.38 -22.75
N VAL A 26 4.28 0.86 -21.94
CA VAL A 26 3.75 -0.50 -22.08
C VAL A 26 2.25 -0.47 -21.91
N THR A 27 1.53 -1.11 -22.82
CA THR A 27 0.08 -1.31 -22.71
C THR A 27 -0.20 -2.74 -22.25
N LEU A 28 -0.91 -2.87 -21.14
CA LEU A 28 -1.39 -4.11 -20.55
C LEU A 28 -2.82 -4.34 -21.02
N ALA A 29 -3.10 -5.54 -21.54
CA ALA A 29 -4.45 -5.95 -21.92
C ALA A 29 -5.23 -6.47 -20.70
N PRO A 30 -6.57 -6.47 -20.74
CA PRO A 30 -7.37 -7.21 -19.77
C PRO A 30 -6.92 -8.67 -19.62
N GLY A 31 -6.84 -9.15 -18.39
CA GLY A 31 -6.43 -10.52 -18.07
C GLY A 31 -4.93 -10.69 -17.81
N VAL A 32 -4.38 -11.83 -18.24
CA VAL A 32 -3.00 -12.21 -17.90
C VAL A 32 -2.01 -11.65 -18.91
N ASN A 33 -1.12 -10.77 -18.45
CA ASN A 33 -0.04 -10.22 -19.24
C ASN A 33 1.27 -10.91 -18.89
N VAL A 34 1.97 -11.45 -19.89
CA VAL A 34 3.27 -12.12 -19.70
C VAL A 34 4.39 -11.21 -20.19
N LEU A 35 5.22 -10.75 -19.26
CA LEU A 35 6.41 -9.96 -19.58
C LEU A 35 7.54 -10.87 -20.09
N THR A 36 7.66 -10.99 -21.41
CA THR A 36 8.67 -11.82 -22.10
C THR A 36 9.79 -10.97 -22.70
N GLY A 37 11.02 -11.49 -22.73
CA GLY A 37 12.15 -10.80 -23.38
C GLY A 37 13.53 -11.40 -23.06
N ARG A 38 14.47 -11.29 -24.02
CA ARG A 38 15.90 -11.69 -23.88
C ARG A 38 16.70 -10.76 -22.96
N ASN A 39 16.26 -9.52 -22.82
CA ASN A 39 16.84 -8.50 -21.93
C ASN A 39 16.12 -8.53 -20.59
N ALA A 40 16.53 -9.45 -19.72
CA ALA A 40 16.06 -9.58 -18.35
C ALA A 40 16.22 -8.31 -17.48
N THR A 41 16.82 -7.23 -18.01
CA THR A 41 17.45 -6.16 -17.26
C THR A 41 16.48 -5.24 -16.51
N ASN A 42 15.20 -5.13 -16.91
CA ASN A 42 14.27 -4.15 -16.33
C ASN A 42 12.90 -4.70 -15.93
N ARG A 43 12.70 -6.02 -15.82
CA ARG A 43 11.37 -6.59 -15.44
C ARG A 43 10.93 -6.12 -14.05
N THR A 44 11.83 -6.25 -13.08
CA THR A 44 11.57 -5.75 -11.73
C THR A 44 11.38 -4.23 -11.74
N SER A 45 12.15 -3.49 -12.53
CA SER A 45 11.99 -2.03 -12.66
C SER A 45 10.66 -1.62 -13.29
N PHE A 46 10.15 -2.38 -14.25
CA PHE A 46 8.83 -2.14 -14.82
C PHE A 46 7.73 -2.45 -13.81
N LEU A 47 7.85 -3.53 -13.02
CA LEU A 47 6.92 -3.79 -11.93
C LEU A 47 6.99 -2.69 -10.85
N GLN A 48 8.18 -2.17 -10.55
CA GLN A 48 8.34 -1.00 -9.68
C GLN A 48 7.67 0.26 -10.24
N THR A 49 7.64 0.42 -11.56
CA THR A 49 6.88 1.51 -12.21
C THR A 49 5.39 1.39 -11.88
N ILE A 50 4.80 0.21 -12.08
CA ILE A 50 3.39 -0.04 -11.74
C ILE A 50 3.14 0.24 -10.25
N MET A 51 4.01 -0.26 -9.37
CA MET A 51 3.92 0.00 -7.93
C MET A 51 3.96 1.50 -7.62
N ALA A 52 4.84 2.25 -8.27
CA ALA A 52 4.97 3.70 -8.08
C ALA A 52 3.67 4.41 -8.48
N ALA A 53 3.08 4.07 -9.63
CA ALA A 53 1.84 4.67 -10.11
C ALA A 53 0.64 4.37 -9.20
N LEU A 54 0.64 3.18 -8.60
CA LEU A 54 -0.35 2.75 -7.62
C LEU A 54 -0.06 3.27 -6.20
N GLY A 55 0.93 4.15 -5.99
CA GLY A 55 1.15 4.83 -4.71
C GLY A 55 2.25 4.24 -3.82
N SER A 56 2.82 3.08 -4.15
CA SER A 56 3.89 2.47 -3.34
C SER A 56 5.17 3.32 -3.30
N ARG A 57 5.73 3.52 -2.10
CA ARG A 57 7.02 4.21 -1.90
C ARG A 57 8.23 3.27 -1.98
N ARG A 58 8.04 2.00 -2.38
CA ARG A 58 9.09 0.98 -2.49
C ARG A 58 9.76 0.92 -3.87
N SER A 59 9.34 1.78 -4.79
CA SER A 59 10.01 1.97 -6.08
C SER A 59 11.27 2.83 -5.91
N SER A 60 12.22 2.68 -6.83
CA SER A 60 13.50 3.38 -6.78
C SER A 60 13.64 4.31 -7.97
N LEU A 61 14.19 5.51 -7.76
CA LEU A 61 14.68 6.37 -8.83
C LEU A 61 15.95 5.76 -9.45
N LYS A 62 16.15 5.96 -10.76
CA LYS A 62 17.38 5.56 -11.45
C LYS A 62 18.61 6.19 -10.78
N GLY A 63 19.70 5.42 -10.68
CA GLY A 63 20.88 5.81 -9.90
C GLY A 63 21.53 7.12 -10.34
N ASP A 64 21.53 7.38 -11.65
CA ASP A 64 22.11 8.54 -12.34
C ASP A 64 21.08 9.62 -12.71
N ALA A 65 19.85 9.54 -12.17
CA ALA A 65 18.82 10.56 -12.36
C ALA A 65 18.50 11.31 -11.06
N ASP A 66 18.15 12.59 -11.21
CA ASP A 66 17.68 13.44 -10.11
C ASP A 66 16.15 13.50 -10.03
N ASP A 67 15.47 13.28 -11.17
CA ASP A 67 14.03 13.27 -11.30
C ASP A 67 13.55 12.08 -12.14
N GLY A 68 12.40 11.54 -11.77
CA GLY A 68 11.71 10.46 -12.47
C GLY A 68 10.22 10.63 -12.42
N ARG A 69 9.52 9.96 -13.33
CA ARG A 69 8.07 10.09 -13.47
C ARG A 69 7.46 8.75 -13.84
N VAL A 70 6.27 8.53 -13.35
CA VAL A 70 5.41 7.45 -13.79
C VAL A 70 4.02 7.99 -14.08
N GLU A 71 3.39 7.38 -15.07
CA GLU A 71 2.04 7.68 -15.49
C GLU A 71 1.29 6.38 -15.78
N LEU A 72 0.08 6.28 -15.23
CA LEU A 72 -0.84 5.18 -15.43
C LEU A 72 -2.12 5.76 -16.03
N THR A 73 -2.51 5.24 -17.18
CA THR A 73 -3.73 5.66 -17.89
C THR A 73 -4.56 4.45 -18.20
N PHE A 74 -5.85 4.50 -17.90
CA PHE A 74 -6.84 3.52 -18.34
C PHE A 74 -8.19 4.20 -18.35
N ASP A 75 -9.08 3.73 -19.23
CA ASP A 75 -10.32 4.42 -19.55
C ASP A 75 -10.06 5.91 -19.88
N ASP A 76 -10.65 6.84 -19.13
CA ASP A 76 -10.43 8.29 -19.23
C ASP A 76 -9.70 8.86 -18.00
N GLU A 77 -9.13 7.99 -17.15
CA GLU A 77 -8.45 8.38 -15.92
C GLU A 77 -6.93 8.34 -16.10
N ARG A 78 -6.26 9.31 -15.47
CA ARG A 78 -4.81 9.50 -15.56
C ARG A 78 -4.24 9.77 -14.18
N TYR A 79 -3.37 8.88 -13.74
CA TYR A 79 -2.66 8.96 -12.47
C TYR A 79 -1.18 9.21 -12.73
N MET A 80 -0.59 10.13 -11.99
CA MET A 80 0.78 10.56 -12.23
C MET A 80 1.54 10.70 -10.93
N ARG A 81 2.79 10.26 -10.95
CA ARG A 81 3.66 10.38 -9.81
C ARG A 81 5.05 10.80 -10.23
N SER A 82 5.65 11.71 -9.46
CA SER A 82 7.04 12.13 -9.62
C SER A 82 7.89 11.64 -8.46
N LEU A 83 9.12 11.27 -8.79
CA LEU A 83 10.17 10.89 -7.85
C LEU A 83 11.29 11.92 -7.98
N THR A 84 11.65 12.60 -6.90
CA THR A 84 12.75 13.58 -6.91
C THR A 84 13.76 13.24 -5.82
N ARG A 85 15.05 13.24 -6.18
CA ARG A 85 16.13 13.06 -5.22
C ARG A 85 16.37 14.35 -4.43
N ARG A 86 16.19 14.31 -3.12
CA ARG A 86 16.48 15.41 -2.19
C ARG A 86 17.36 14.91 -1.06
N ASN A 87 18.55 15.48 -0.91
CA ASN A 87 19.50 15.14 0.16
C ASN A 87 19.84 13.63 0.25
N GLY A 88 19.84 12.92 -0.88
CA GLY A 88 20.09 11.47 -0.93
C GLY A 88 18.87 10.59 -0.69
N GLU A 89 17.71 11.17 -0.37
CA GLU A 89 16.43 10.47 -0.25
C GLU A 89 15.57 10.70 -1.50
N VAL A 90 14.69 9.74 -1.82
CA VAL A 90 13.72 9.89 -2.92
C VAL A 90 12.38 10.32 -2.32
N VAL A 91 11.92 11.51 -2.71
CA VAL A 91 10.61 12.04 -2.33
C VAL A 91 9.61 11.74 -3.44
N PHE A 92 8.42 11.32 -3.05
CA PHE A 92 7.31 11.02 -3.95
C PHE A 92 6.26 12.10 -3.87
N ASP A 93 5.74 12.53 -5.02
CA ASP A 93 4.68 13.54 -5.15
C ASP A 93 3.77 13.18 -6.34
N GLY A 94 2.61 13.83 -6.44
CA GLY A 94 1.60 13.58 -7.46
C GLY A 94 0.36 12.87 -6.92
N ASP A 95 -0.44 12.36 -7.86
CA ASP A 95 -1.75 11.77 -7.64
C ASP A 95 -1.73 10.29 -8.09
N PRO A 96 -1.41 9.35 -7.19
CA PRO A 96 -1.41 7.92 -7.48
C PRO A 96 -2.83 7.35 -7.52
N TYR A 97 -2.98 6.14 -8.05
CA TYR A 97 -4.29 5.46 -8.08
C TYR A 97 -4.82 5.08 -6.67
N LEU A 98 -3.93 4.69 -5.75
CA LEU A 98 -4.33 4.34 -4.37
C LEU A 98 -3.92 5.46 -3.43
N ASP A 99 -4.86 5.92 -2.62
CA ASP A 99 -4.59 6.80 -1.48
C ASP A 99 -3.75 6.07 -0.42
N GLU A 100 -4.10 4.81 -0.14
CA GLU A 100 -3.49 3.96 0.88
C GLU A 100 -2.87 2.70 0.25
N PRO A 101 -1.59 2.75 -0.15
CA PRO A 101 -0.94 1.65 -0.88
C PRO A 101 -0.50 0.49 0.03
N GLU A 102 -0.68 0.56 1.35
CA GLU A 102 -0.11 -0.39 2.31
C GLU A 102 -0.62 -1.83 2.09
N LEU A 103 -1.93 -2.00 1.88
CA LEU A 103 -2.51 -3.30 1.55
C LEU A 103 -1.95 -3.87 0.24
N ALA A 104 -1.78 -3.02 -0.77
CA ALA A 104 -1.19 -3.43 -2.03
C ALA A 104 0.29 -3.79 -1.87
N ASP A 105 1.04 -3.03 -1.08
CA ASP A 105 2.44 -3.29 -0.73
C ASP A 105 2.64 -4.61 0.00
N LEU A 106 1.67 -5.06 0.78
CA LEU A 106 1.71 -6.33 1.49
C LEU A 106 1.24 -7.50 0.64
N PHE A 107 0.12 -7.37 -0.08
CA PHE A 107 -0.58 -8.52 -0.65
C PHE A 107 -0.73 -8.53 -2.18
N ALA A 108 -0.57 -7.38 -2.86
CA ALA A 108 -0.66 -7.31 -4.32
C ALA A 108 0.73 -7.27 -4.99
N PHE A 109 1.67 -6.52 -4.41
CA PHE A 109 3.00 -6.30 -4.95
C PHE A 109 3.99 -7.36 -4.46
N LEU A 110 3.87 -8.57 -5.00
CA LEU A 110 4.61 -9.75 -4.55
C LEU A 110 6.03 -9.87 -5.17
N LEU A 111 6.75 -8.75 -5.26
CA LEU A 111 8.17 -8.74 -5.66
C LEU A 111 9.07 -9.43 -4.63
N GLU A 112 10.34 -9.65 -4.96
CA GLU A 112 11.27 -10.41 -4.11
C GLU A 112 11.44 -9.80 -2.71
N SER A 113 11.39 -8.48 -2.59
CA SER A 113 11.50 -7.74 -1.32
C SER A 113 10.22 -7.75 -0.50
N ASN A 114 9.09 -8.21 -1.04
CA ASN A 114 7.81 -8.25 -0.33
C ASN A 114 7.91 -9.13 0.93
N GLU A 115 7.49 -8.58 2.06
CA GLU A 115 7.60 -9.21 3.38
C GLU A 115 6.70 -10.45 3.49
N ALA A 116 5.44 -10.34 3.09
CA ALA A 116 4.48 -11.45 3.14
C ALA A 116 4.96 -12.66 2.30
N ARG A 117 5.45 -12.41 1.08
CA ARG A 117 6.05 -13.42 0.21
C ARG A 117 7.28 -14.06 0.85
N ARG A 118 8.14 -13.27 1.50
CA ARG A 118 9.33 -13.79 2.19
C ARG A 118 8.95 -14.67 3.37
N ALA A 119 8.00 -14.24 4.19
CA ALA A 119 7.49 -15.02 5.32
C ALA A 119 6.94 -16.37 4.87
N VAL A 120 6.09 -16.40 3.84
CA VAL A 120 5.57 -17.64 3.25
C VAL A 120 6.69 -18.55 2.75
N ARG A 121 7.71 -18.00 2.09
CA ARG A 121 8.85 -18.77 1.56
C ARG A 121 9.71 -19.38 2.67
N SER A 122 9.90 -18.65 3.77
CA SER A 122 10.71 -19.07 4.91
C SER A 122 9.96 -19.96 5.90
N GLY A 123 8.62 -20.00 5.82
CA GLY A 123 7.77 -20.69 6.78
C GLY A 123 7.58 -19.91 8.09
N ASP A 124 7.76 -18.59 8.06
CA ASP A 124 7.58 -17.70 9.20
C ASP A 124 6.08 -17.47 9.49
N ASP A 125 5.77 -16.96 10.69
CA ASP A 125 4.39 -16.63 11.05
C ASP A 125 3.86 -15.44 10.25
N LEU A 126 2.81 -15.67 9.47
CA LEU A 126 2.16 -14.67 8.64
C LEU A 126 1.09 -13.87 9.41
N ARG A 127 0.68 -14.32 10.60
CA ARG A 127 -0.41 -13.71 11.37
C ARG A 127 -0.12 -12.24 11.65
N GLU A 128 1.08 -11.91 12.09
CA GLU A 128 1.47 -10.52 12.39
C GLU A 128 1.36 -9.63 11.14
N ILE A 129 1.80 -10.12 9.99
CA ILE A 129 1.75 -9.38 8.72
C ILE A 129 0.31 -9.20 8.22
N ILE A 130 -0.55 -10.20 8.42
CA ILE A 130 -1.97 -10.15 8.04
C ILE A 130 -2.75 -9.19 8.95
N MET A 131 -2.44 -9.17 10.24
CA MET A 131 -3.15 -8.33 11.20
C MET A 131 -2.73 -6.86 11.12
N ARG A 132 -1.52 -6.54 10.65
CA ARG A 132 -0.98 -5.16 10.61
C ARG A 132 -1.90 -4.09 9.98
N PRO A 133 -2.59 -4.33 8.85
CA PRO A 133 -3.48 -3.34 8.26
C PRO A 133 -4.86 -3.28 8.94
N ILE A 134 -5.14 -4.21 9.87
CA ILE A 134 -6.34 -4.18 10.69
C ILE A 134 -5.94 -3.34 11.89
N ASP A 135 -6.51 -2.14 12.02
CA ASP A 135 -6.26 -1.23 13.14
C ASP A 135 -6.86 -1.81 14.44
N THR A 136 -6.25 -2.88 14.93
CA THR A 136 -6.61 -3.49 16.21
C THR A 136 -6.23 -2.57 17.35
N ASP A 137 -5.22 -1.73 17.17
CA ASP A 137 -4.70 -0.85 18.21
C ASP A 137 -5.72 0.26 18.54
N GLU A 138 -6.36 0.88 17.54
CA GLU A 138 -7.46 1.84 17.77
C GLU A 138 -8.66 1.17 18.44
N ILE A 139 -9.02 -0.04 18.01
CA ILE A 139 -10.12 -0.82 18.59
C ILE A 139 -9.82 -1.20 20.04
N GLU A 140 -8.61 -1.67 20.34
CA GLU A 140 -8.16 -2.02 21.70
C GLU A 140 -8.12 -0.77 22.59
N ALA A 141 -7.64 0.37 22.10
CA ALA A 141 -7.65 1.63 22.84
C ALA A 141 -9.07 2.13 23.16
N GLU A 142 -10.03 1.91 22.26
CA GLU A 142 -11.43 2.23 22.51
C GLU A 142 -12.08 1.26 23.50
N ILE A 143 -11.74 -0.04 23.44
CA ILE A 143 -12.17 -1.02 24.46
C ILE A 143 -11.68 -0.60 25.85
N ASP A 144 -10.39 -0.30 26.00
CA ASP A 144 -9.80 0.11 27.28
C ASP A 144 -10.48 1.36 27.85
N ARG A 145 -10.82 2.31 26.97
CA ARG A 145 -11.56 3.53 27.34
C ARG A 145 -12.96 3.22 27.84
N LEU A 146 -13.71 2.40 27.11
CA LEU A 146 -15.07 2.00 27.48
C LEU A 146 -15.08 1.18 28.78
N GLU A 147 -14.08 0.33 29.01
CA GLU A 147 -13.93 -0.41 30.26
C GLU A 147 -13.62 0.52 31.45
N ALA A 148 -12.81 1.56 31.24
CA ALA A 148 -12.54 2.57 32.26
C ALA A 148 -13.81 3.38 32.59
N GLU A 149 -14.57 3.80 31.58
CA GLU A 149 -15.84 4.50 31.76
C GLU A 149 -16.86 3.65 32.51
N LYS A 150 -16.97 2.36 32.16
CA LYS A 150 -17.84 1.42 32.88
C LYS A 150 -17.47 1.34 34.36
N ARG A 151 -16.18 1.22 34.69
CA ARG A 151 -15.70 1.17 36.09
C ARG A 151 -16.03 2.44 36.87
N ASP A 152 -15.94 3.62 36.24
CA ASP A 152 -16.34 4.89 36.86
C ASP A 152 -17.85 4.93 37.15
N LEU A 153 -18.66 4.53 36.18
CA LEU A 153 -20.12 4.47 36.32
C LEU A 153 -20.55 3.48 37.42
N ASP A 154 -19.95 2.30 37.46
CA ASP A 154 -20.21 1.30 38.50
C ASP A 154 -19.87 1.86 39.89
N GLY A 155 -18.74 2.57 40.05
CA GLY A 155 -18.38 3.22 41.30
C GLY A 155 -19.36 4.32 41.73
N ARG A 156 -19.82 5.14 40.78
CA ARG A 156 -20.84 6.18 41.05
C ARG A 156 -22.18 5.59 41.46
N LEU A 157 -22.57 4.44 40.89
CA LEU A 157 -23.79 3.73 41.26
C LEU A 157 -23.69 3.18 42.70
N GLU A 158 -22.52 2.63 43.09
CA GLU A 158 -22.29 2.17 44.45
C GLU A 158 -22.34 3.31 45.47
N GLU A 159 -21.73 4.45 45.17
CA GLU A 159 -21.74 5.63 46.04
C GLU A 159 -23.17 6.16 46.24
N LEU A 160 -23.95 6.28 45.16
CA LEU A 160 -25.36 6.68 45.23
C LEU A 160 -26.19 5.67 46.05
N ALA A 161 -25.96 4.37 45.89
CA ALA A 161 -26.68 3.33 46.63
C ALA A 161 -26.35 3.32 48.13
N GLN A 162 -25.13 3.74 48.51
CA GLN A 162 -24.76 3.92 49.92
C GLN A 162 -25.47 5.12 50.53
N LEU A 163 -25.49 6.27 49.84
CA LEU A 163 -26.21 7.46 50.31
C LEU A 163 -27.70 7.19 50.53
N ASP A 164 -28.34 6.43 49.65
CA ASP A 164 -29.78 6.13 49.74
C ASP A 164 -30.13 5.18 50.91
N ASN A 165 -29.17 4.38 51.38
CA ASN A 165 -29.35 3.50 52.56
C ASN A 165 -29.06 4.20 53.90
N GLU A 166 -28.43 5.38 53.91
CA GLU A 166 -28.15 6.16 55.13
C GLU A 166 -29.26 7.16 55.50
N LEU A 167 -30.29 7.30 54.64
CA LEU A 167 -31.48 8.13 54.83
C LEU A 167 -32.69 7.34 55.38
#